data_AF-A0A248LB01-F1
#
_entry.id   AF-A0A248LB01-F1
#
_cell.length_a   1.000
_cell.length_b   1.000
_cell.length_c   1.000
_cell.angle_alpha   90.00
_cell.angle_beta   90.00
_cell.angle_gamma   90.00
#
_symmetry.space_group_name_H-M   'P 1'
#
loop_
_entity.id
_entity.type
_entity.pdbx_description
1 polymer ?
#
loop_
_entity_poly.entity_id
_entity_poly.type
_entity_poly.pdbx_seq_one_letter_code
_entity_poly.pdbx_strand_id
1 'polypeptide(L)'
;MAKIEITSIVEGGKKVGKLIKDNQKEILAGMGVAKTGIKLLKENTGNKKENQIIKKKLSYREQMYKKYENEILPKLDSQNRLELFQYIDDIEQYVQQLKEEEKRENKLKKPLYEKKIKKWDSLLMQIRNKMSTKDYLEFIKIYNDPHYQNNYFKGFEGHVEKFKTYIGTKENDAFLKYLEKTTGRDIEKIKKDFMIIE
;
A
#
# COMPACT_ATOMS: atom_id res chain seq x y z
N MET A 1 -2.68 16.30 -28.59
CA MET A 1 -2.49 15.92 -27.18
C MET A 1 -1.63 14.68 -27.15
N ALA A 2 -0.43 14.76 -26.58
CA ALA A 2 0.55 13.67 -26.63
C ALA A 2 0.09 12.50 -25.74
N LYS A 3 0.08 11.30 -26.31
CA LYS A 3 -0.25 10.04 -25.66
C LYS A 3 0.98 9.61 -24.86
N ILE A 4 0.95 9.74 -23.54
CA ILE A 4 2.04 9.26 -22.69
C ILE A 4 1.98 7.74 -22.69
N GLU A 5 2.98 7.10 -23.30
CA GLU A 5 3.17 5.65 -23.22
C GLU A 5 3.53 5.29 -21.78
N ILE A 6 2.57 4.66 -21.10
CA ILE A 6 2.78 4.06 -19.78
C ILE A 6 3.46 2.72 -20.04
N THR A 7 4.79 2.71 -20.02
CA THR A 7 5.57 1.48 -20.01
C THR A 7 5.24 0.70 -18.74
N SER A 8 4.60 -0.45 -18.95
CA SER A 8 4.28 -1.42 -17.91
C SER A 8 5.56 -2.03 -17.34
N ILE A 9 6.09 -1.48 -16.24
CA ILE A 9 7.07 -2.19 -15.41
C ILE A 9 6.30 -3.22 -14.56
N VAL A 10 5.82 -4.27 -15.21
CA VAL A 10 5.38 -5.49 -14.54
C VAL A 10 6.49 -6.50 -14.69
N GLU A 11 7.52 -6.35 -13.86
CA GLU A 11 8.48 -7.41 -13.61
C GLU A 11 8.49 -7.74 -12.12
N GLY A 12 8.02 -8.95 -11.81
CA GLY A 12 8.24 -9.60 -10.53
C GLY A 12 7.04 -9.61 -9.58
N GLY A 13 6.22 -10.65 -9.68
CA GLY A 13 5.20 -11.08 -8.71
C GLY A 13 5.72 -11.44 -7.29
N LYS A 14 6.85 -10.87 -6.86
CA LYS A 14 7.46 -11.01 -5.52
C LYS A 14 7.38 -9.74 -4.67
N LYS A 15 6.99 -8.59 -5.23
CA LYS A 15 7.01 -7.30 -4.50
C LYS A 15 5.78 -7.02 -3.64
N VAL A 16 4.67 -7.74 -3.85
CA VAL A 16 3.38 -7.41 -3.19
C VAL A 16 3.45 -7.59 -1.67
N GLY A 17 4.13 -8.61 -1.14
CA GLY A 17 4.25 -8.83 0.31
C GLY A 17 5.44 -8.16 1.01
N LYS A 18 6.25 -7.37 0.30
CA LYS A 18 7.47 -6.75 0.87
C LYS A 18 7.15 -5.50 1.69
N LEU A 19 6.11 -4.77 1.32
CA LEU A 19 5.75 -3.50 1.95
C LEU A 19 5.21 -3.70 3.39
N ILE A 20 4.40 -4.75 3.60
CA ILE A 20 3.93 -5.15 4.94
C ILE A 20 5.10 -5.61 5.81
N LYS A 21 5.99 -6.48 5.31
CA LYS A 21 7.15 -6.98 6.07
C LYS A 21 8.15 -5.88 6.43
N ASP A 22 8.40 -4.94 5.52
CA ASP A 22 9.39 -3.88 5.74
C ASP A 22 8.88 -2.82 6.75
N ASN A 23 7.56 -2.57 6.83
CA ASN A 23 6.97 -1.61 7.77
C ASN A 23 6.44 -2.24 9.08
N GLN A 24 6.35 -3.57 9.18
CA GLN A 24 5.81 -4.26 10.35
C GLN A 24 6.55 -3.91 11.65
N LYS A 25 7.87 -3.71 11.57
CA LYS A 25 8.71 -3.33 12.71
C LYS A 25 8.45 -1.90 13.20
N GLU A 26 8.13 -0.99 12.29
CA GLU A 26 7.89 0.43 12.60
C GLU A 26 6.49 0.63 13.20
N ILE A 27 5.49 -0.13 12.73
CA ILE A 27 4.13 -0.17 13.32
C ILE A 27 4.16 -0.75 14.75
N LEU A 28 5.00 -1.76 15.00
CA LEU A 28 5.16 -2.37 16.33
C LEU A 28 5.86 -1.46 17.36
N ALA A 29 6.58 -0.42 16.92
CA ALA A 29 7.34 0.46 17.80
C ALA A 29 6.54 1.70 18.25
N GLY A 30 5.70 2.26 17.37
CA GLY A 30 4.90 3.47 17.68
C GLY A 30 3.52 3.20 18.30
N MET A 31 3.00 2.00 18.10
CA MET A 31 1.75 1.54 18.70
C MET A 31 2.10 0.46 19.72
N GLY A 32 1.96 0.74 21.01
CA GLY A 32 2.02 -0.27 22.09
C GLY A 32 0.86 -1.28 22.01
N VAL A 33 0.65 -1.86 20.83
CA VAL A 33 -0.45 -2.77 20.50
C VAL A 33 0.19 -4.13 20.37
N ALA A 34 0.03 -4.89 21.45
CA ALA A 34 0.34 -6.31 21.50
C ALA A 34 -0.22 -7.02 20.26
N LYS A 35 0.50 -8.04 19.81
CA LYS A 35 0.14 -9.00 18.76
C LYS A 35 -1.35 -9.43 18.85
N THR A 36 -2.23 -8.73 18.15
CA THR A 36 -3.48 -9.29 17.61
C THR A 36 -3.28 -9.37 16.10
N GLY A 37 -2.85 -10.49 15.51
CA GLY A 37 -3.19 -11.83 15.95
C GLY A 37 -4.71 -11.99 16.00
N ILE A 38 -5.46 -11.46 15.02
CA ILE A 38 -6.90 -11.72 14.90
C ILE A 38 -7.09 -13.18 14.45
N LYS A 39 -6.94 -14.07 15.44
CA LYS A 39 -7.64 -15.35 15.49
C LYS A 39 -9.11 -15.00 15.76
N LEU A 40 -9.94 -15.04 14.73
CA LEU A 40 -11.38 -15.26 14.92
C LEU A 40 -11.68 -16.74 14.71
N LEU A 41 -11.99 -17.39 15.84
CA LEU A 41 -12.76 -18.62 16.04
C LEU A 41 -13.99 -18.64 15.11
N LYS A 42 -14.58 -19.75 14.63
CA LYS A 42 -14.58 -21.17 15.03
C LYS A 42 -15.39 -21.99 14.00
N GLU A 43 -15.12 -23.31 14.04
CA GLU A 43 -16.04 -24.45 13.93
C GLU A 43 -16.62 -24.97 12.58
N ASN A 44 -16.34 -26.25 12.40
CA ASN A 44 -16.94 -27.24 11.51
C ASN A 44 -18.48 -27.20 11.52
N THR A 45 -19.10 -27.26 10.33
CA THR A 45 -20.36 -28.00 10.12
C THR A 45 -20.64 -28.24 8.62
N GLY A 46 -20.49 -29.50 8.20
CA GLY A 46 -21.28 -30.20 7.17
C GLY A 46 -21.61 -29.52 5.82
N ASN A 47 -20.78 -29.79 4.81
CA ASN A 47 -21.02 -30.14 3.39
C ASN A 47 -22.28 -29.75 2.58
N LYS A 48 -23.19 -28.86 3.00
CA LYS A 48 -24.27 -28.35 2.11
C LYS A 48 -24.52 -26.83 2.17
N LYS A 49 -23.81 -26.05 3.00
CA LYS A 49 -23.98 -24.59 3.14
C LYS A 49 -22.97 -23.73 2.35
N GLU A 50 -21.99 -24.34 1.71
CA GLU A 50 -20.87 -23.62 1.08
C GLU A 50 -21.30 -22.67 -0.05
N ASN A 51 -22.23 -23.07 -0.92
CA ASN A 51 -22.65 -22.26 -2.06
C ASN A 51 -23.38 -20.96 -1.70
N GLN A 52 -24.15 -20.92 -0.59
CA GLN A 52 -24.82 -19.69 -0.14
C GLN A 52 -23.86 -18.73 0.56
N ILE A 53 -22.89 -19.27 1.32
CA ILE A 53 -21.86 -18.46 1.99
C ILE A 53 -20.93 -17.85 0.95
N ILE A 54 -20.56 -18.59 -0.09
CA ILE A 54 -19.74 -18.08 -1.21
C ILE A 54 -20.46 -16.95 -1.96
N LYS A 55 -21.77 -17.09 -2.27
CA LYS A 55 -22.55 -16.01 -2.91
C LYS A 55 -22.65 -14.75 -2.02
N LYS A 56 -22.92 -14.90 -0.72
CA LYS A 56 -22.95 -13.77 0.22
C LYS A 56 -21.59 -13.09 0.35
N LYS A 57 -20.49 -13.84 0.39
CA LYS A 57 -19.12 -13.31 0.44
C LYS A 57 -18.68 -12.64 -0.87
N LEU A 58 -19.10 -13.16 -2.02
CA LEU A 58 -18.92 -12.49 -3.31
C LEU A 58 -19.58 -11.12 -3.30
N SER A 59 -20.82 -11.06 -2.79
CA SER A 59 -21.55 -9.79 -2.65
C SER A 59 -20.83 -8.80 -1.74
N TYR A 60 -20.28 -9.26 -0.61
CA TYR A 60 -19.50 -8.38 0.28
C TYR A 60 -18.25 -7.81 -0.41
N ARG A 61 -17.45 -8.63 -1.11
CA ARG A 61 -16.27 -8.12 -1.83
C ARG A 61 -16.63 -7.18 -2.96
N GLU A 62 -17.72 -7.45 -3.67
CA GLU A 62 -18.22 -6.54 -4.71
C GLU A 62 -18.72 -5.21 -4.12
N GLN A 63 -19.37 -5.24 -2.94
CA GLN A 63 -19.74 -4.03 -2.20
C GLN A 63 -18.50 -3.26 -1.74
N MET A 64 -17.50 -3.96 -1.19
CA MET A 64 -16.24 -3.33 -0.79
C MET A 64 -15.51 -2.73 -1.99
N TYR A 65 -15.44 -3.43 -3.11
CA TYR A 65 -14.86 -2.88 -4.34
C TYR A 65 -15.54 -1.58 -4.75
N LYS A 66 -16.88 -1.56 -4.75
CA LYS A 66 -17.66 -0.33 -5.03
C LYS A 66 -17.40 0.77 -4.02
N LYS A 67 -17.26 0.45 -2.74
CA LYS A 67 -16.86 1.42 -1.71
C LYS A 67 -15.48 2.01 -2.01
N TYR A 68 -14.50 1.18 -2.38
CA TYR A 68 -13.18 1.68 -2.77
C TYR A 68 -13.26 2.59 -3.99
N GLU A 69 -13.99 2.17 -5.03
CA GLU A 69 -14.12 2.90 -6.29
C GLU A 69 -14.85 4.24 -6.12
N ASN A 70 -15.97 4.26 -5.38
CA ASN A 70 -16.86 5.41 -5.32
C ASN A 70 -16.61 6.34 -4.12
N GLU A 71 -16.04 5.84 -3.02
CA GLU A 71 -15.91 6.61 -1.79
C GLU A 71 -14.45 6.87 -1.39
N ILE A 72 -13.58 5.86 -1.51
CA ILE A 72 -12.19 5.95 -1.03
C ILE A 72 -11.29 6.57 -2.09
N LEU A 73 -11.34 6.08 -3.33
CA LEU A 73 -10.50 6.54 -4.43
C LEU A 73 -10.62 8.07 -4.67
N PRO A 74 -11.82 8.67 -4.66
CA PRO A 74 -11.96 10.12 -4.85
C PRO A 74 -11.42 10.95 -3.66
N LYS A 75 -11.22 10.32 -2.49
CA LYS A 75 -10.82 11.00 -1.25
C LYS A 75 -9.39 10.72 -0.82
N LEU A 76 -8.59 10.01 -1.63
CA LEU A 76 -7.21 9.63 -1.25
C LEU A 76 -6.34 10.84 -0.86
N ASP A 77 -6.60 12.00 -1.44
CA ASP A 77 -5.90 13.25 -1.17
C ASP A 77 -6.06 13.71 0.27
N SER A 78 -7.22 13.48 0.89
CA SER A 78 -7.49 13.86 2.28
C SER A 78 -7.00 12.83 3.29
N GLN A 79 -6.57 11.65 2.85
CA GLN A 79 -6.20 10.56 3.75
C GLN A 79 -4.79 10.75 4.31
N ASN A 80 -4.62 10.39 5.58
CA ASN A 80 -3.29 10.28 6.18
C ASN A 80 -2.62 8.98 5.75
N ARG A 81 -1.33 8.83 6.07
CA ARG A 81 -0.55 7.68 5.66
C ARG A 81 -1.06 6.36 6.26
N LEU A 82 -1.57 6.39 7.49
CA LEU A 82 -2.14 5.22 8.14
C LEU A 82 -3.39 4.72 7.45
N GLU A 83 -4.30 5.61 7.07
CA GLU A 83 -5.50 5.26 6.30
C GLU A 83 -5.11 4.66 4.94
N LEU A 84 -4.17 5.29 4.22
CA LEU A 84 -3.67 4.75 2.95
C LEU A 84 -3.02 3.37 3.11
N PHE A 85 -2.26 3.16 4.19
CA PHE A 85 -1.65 1.87 4.50
C PHE A 85 -2.70 0.80 4.82
N GLN A 86 -3.72 1.13 5.61
CA GLN A 86 -4.82 0.21 5.92
C GLN A 86 -5.58 -0.20 4.66
N TYR A 87 -5.85 0.74 3.75
CA TYR A 87 -6.46 0.43 2.46
C TYR A 87 -5.60 -0.51 1.60
N ILE A 88 -4.28 -0.33 1.62
CA ILE A 88 -3.35 -1.22 0.93
C ILE A 88 -3.44 -2.64 1.52
N ASP A 89 -3.38 -2.78 2.84
CA ASP A 89 -3.45 -4.07 3.53
C ASP A 89 -4.78 -4.80 3.23
N ASP A 90 -5.91 -4.10 3.35
CA ASP A 90 -7.24 -4.64 3.06
C ASP A 90 -7.35 -5.19 1.64
N ILE A 91 -6.87 -4.42 0.64
CA ILE A 91 -6.90 -4.84 -0.77
C ILE A 91 -5.99 -6.04 -1.01
N GLU A 92 -4.80 -6.07 -0.41
CA GLU A 92 -3.88 -7.21 -0.51
C GLU A 92 -4.50 -8.49 0.04
N GLN A 93 -5.22 -8.40 1.17
CA GLN A 93 -5.98 -9.52 1.72
C GLN A 93 -7.05 -10.01 0.74
N TYR A 94 -7.81 -9.12 0.09
CA TYR A 94 -8.80 -9.52 -0.91
C TYR A 94 -8.17 -10.18 -2.14
N VAL A 95 -7.06 -9.64 -2.64
CA VAL A 95 -6.31 -10.22 -3.76
C VAL A 95 -5.79 -11.61 -3.41
N GLN A 96 -5.24 -11.78 -2.20
CA GLN A 96 -4.73 -13.07 -1.73
C GLN A 96 -5.86 -14.11 -1.63
N GLN A 97 -7.00 -13.74 -1.06
CA GLN A 97 -8.18 -14.60 -1.01
C GLN A 97 -8.67 -15.01 -2.41
N LEU A 98 -8.69 -14.08 -3.37
CA LEU A 98 -9.07 -14.38 -4.76
C LEU A 98 -8.09 -15.36 -5.42
N LYS A 99 -6.77 -15.21 -5.17
CA LYS A 99 -5.74 -16.14 -5.68
C LYS A 99 -5.88 -17.54 -5.07
N GLU A 100 -6.26 -17.65 -3.81
CA GLU A 100 -6.51 -18.94 -3.15
C GLU A 100 -7.80 -19.61 -3.63
N GLU A 101 -8.85 -18.83 -3.90
CA GLU A 101 -10.07 -19.31 -4.54
C GLU A 101 -9.81 -19.77 -5.97
N GLU A 102 -9.08 -18.99 -6.77
CA GLU A 102 -8.67 -19.35 -8.14
C GLU A 102 -7.94 -20.71 -8.17
N LYS A 103 -7.05 -20.96 -7.22
CA LYS A 103 -6.32 -22.23 -7.10
C LYS A 103 -7.21 -23.42 -6.72
N ARG A 104 -8.29 -23.18 -5.98
CA ARG A 104 -9.22 -24.22 -5.49
C ARG A 104 -10.36 -24.50 -6.45
N GLU A 105 -10.73 -23.54 -7.28
CA GLU A 105 -11.85 -23.70 -8.21
C GLU A 105 -11.46 -24.32 -9.56
N ASN A 106 -12.48 -24.76 -10.30
CA ASN A 106 -12.31 -25.34 -11.63
C ASN A 106 -11.60 -24.35 -12.59
N LYS A 107 -10.64 -24.86 -13.38
CA LYS A 107 -9.87 -24.11 -14.38
C LYS A 107 -10.74 -23.27 -15.34
N LEU A 108 -11.96 -23.69 -15.62
CA LEU A 108 -12.90 -22.92 -16.46
C LEU A 108 -13.28 -21.55 -15.88
N LYS A 109 -13.20 -21.37 -14.55
CA LYS A 109 -13.48 -20.08 -13.89
C LYS A 109 -12.24 -19.21 -13.74
N LYS A 110 -11.05 -19.70 -14.12
CA LYS A 110 -9.79 -18.97 -13.99
C LYS A 110 -9.83 -17.56 -14.63
N PRO A 111 -10.36 -17.37 -15.86
CA PRO A 111 -10.42 -16.03 -16.46
C PRO A 111 -11.26 -15.02 -15.66
N LEU A 112 -12.29 -15.51 -14.95
CA LEU A 112 -13.12 -14.68 -14.07
C LEU A 112 -12.30 -14.16 -12.88
N TYR A 113 -11.51 -15.03 -12.24
CA TYR A 113 -10.63 -14.64 -11.12
C TYR A 113 -9.54 -13.69 -11.57
N GLU A 114 -8.88 -13.98 -12.70
CA GLU A 114 -7.86 -13.10 -13.26
C GLU A 114 -8.41 -11.67 -13.51
N LYS A 115 -9.64 -11.56 -14.05
CA LYS A 115 -10.29 -10.26 -14.25
C LYS A 115 -10.57 -9.54 -12.92
N LYS A 116 -11.01 -10.27 -11.88
CA LYS A 116 -11.26 -9.68 -10.55
C LYS A 116 -9.98 -9.25 -9.86
N ILE A 117 -8.94 -10.08 -9.92
CA ILE A 117 -7.61 -9.78 -9.36
C ILE A 117 -7.05 -8.52 -10.03
N LYS A 118 -7.08 -8.42 -11.36
CA LYS A 118 -6.63 -7.23 -12.09
C LYS A 118 -7.35 -5.95 -11.67
N LYS A 119 -8.66 -6.02 -11.39
CA LYS A 119 -9.43 -4.87 -10.90
C LYS A 119 -8.94 -4.40 -9.53
N TRP A 120 -8.72 -5.33 -8.60
CA TRP A 120 -8.19 -5.01 -7.27
C TRP A 120 -6.73 -4.54 -7.33
N ASP A 121 -5.89 -5.18 -8.14
CA ASP A 121 -4.50 -4.76 -8.35
C ASP A 121 -4.41 -3.34 -8.92
N SER A 122 -5.35 -2.95 -9.80
CA SER A 122 -5.45 -1.57 -10.30
C SER A 122 -5.77 -0.56 -9.19
N LEU A 123 -6.71 -0.88 -8.29
CA LEU A 123 -6.98 -0.03 -7.11
C LEU A 123 -5.75 0.05 -6.19
N LEU A 124 -5.13 -1.10 -5.90
CA LEU A 124 -3.93 -1.18 -5.08
C LEU A 124 -2.81 -0.28 -5.61
N MET A 125 -2.58 -0.31 -6.93
CA MET A 125 -1.58 0.53 -7.60
C MET A 125 -1.90 2.01 -7.44
N GLN A 126 -3.15 2.43 -7.59
CA GLN A 126 -3.56 3.83 -7.44
C GLN A 126 -3.31 4.34 -6.01
N ILE A 127 -3.68 3.55 -5.00
CA ILE A 127 -3.47 3.93 -3.60
C ILE A 127 -1.97 3.98 -3.26
N ARG A 128 -1.19 2.99 -3.69
CA ARG A 128 0.27 2.97 -3.50
C ARG A 128 0.95 4.18 -4.15
N ASN A 129 0.58 4.51 -5.39
CA ASN A 129 1.12 5.67 -6.10
C ASN A 129 0.77 6.97 -5.38
N LYS A 130 -0.45 7.08 -4.84
CA LYS A 130 -0.84 8.25 -4.05
C LYS A 130 -0.02 8.35 -2.76
N MET A 131 0.12 7.26 -2.02
CA MET A 131 0.91 7.20 -0.79
C MET A 131 2.37 7.58 -1.05
N SER A 132 3.02 6.99 -2.05
CA SER A 132 4.43 7.31 -2.36
C SER A 132 4.60 8.77 -2.81
N THR A 133 3.64 9.32 -3.58
CA THR A 133 3.65 10.72 -3.98
C THR A 133 3.50 11.66 -2.79
N LYS A 134 2.57 11.36 -1.88
CA LYS A 134 2.36 12.17 -0.66
C LYS A 134 3.57 12.06 0.27
N ASP A 135 4.11 10.86 0.50
CA ASP A 135 5.34 10.66 1.28
C ASP A 135 6.45 11.58 0.75
N TYR A 136 6.69 11.58 -0.56
CA TYR A 136 7.71 12.42 -1.18
C TYR A 136 7.49 13.93 -0.98
N LEU A 137 6.26 14.41 -1.23
CA LEU A 137 5.93 15.82 -1.08
C LEU A 137 6.06 16.29 0.37
N GLU A 138 5.67 15.44 1.32
CA GLU A 138 5.80 15.76 2.74
C GLU A 138 7.26 15.75 3.18
N PHE A 139 8.09 14.86 2.66
CA PHE A 139 9.54 14.88 2.89
C PHE A 139 10.20 16.16 2.37
N ILE A 140 9.81 16.65 1.18
CA ILE A 140 10.29 17.95 0.67
C ILE A 140 9.94 19.09 1.63
N LYS A 141 8.70 19.12 2.14
CA LYS A 141 8.27 20.16 3.10
C LYS A 141 9.06 20.09 4.40
N ILE A 142 9.27 18.89 4.94
CA ILE A 142 10.07 18.67 6.16
C ILE A 142 11.52 19.09 5.95
N TYR A 143 12.09 18.87 4.76
CA TYR A 143 13.45 19.28 4.44
C TYR A 143 13.60 20.79 4.35
N ASN A 144 12.64 21.47 3.70
CA ASN A 144 12.67 22.91 3.50
C ASN A 144 12.34 23.71 4.78
N ASP A 145 11.55 23.14 5.69
CA ASP A 145 11.16 23.78 6.96
C ASP A 145 11.27 22.77 8.12
N PRO A 146 12.30 22.88 8.97
CA PRO A 146 12.48 22.02 10.14
C PRO A 146 11.34 22.09 11.18
N HIS A 147 10.57 23.18 11.18
CA HIS A 147 9.42 23.39 12.06
C HIS A 147 8.10 22.93 11.45
N TYR A 148 8.12 22.43 10.20
CA TYR A 148 6.94 21.91 9.55
C TYR A 148 6.31 20.76 10.34
N GLN A 149 5.01 20.91 10.63
CA GLN A 149 4.20 19.89 11.28
C GLN A 149 3.01 19.53 10.38
N ASN A 150 2.78 18.24 10.18
CA ASN A 150 1.60 17.75 9.49
C ASN A 150 1.13 16.44 10.11
N ASN A 151 -0.19 16.28 10.16
CA ASN A 151 -0.87 15.07 10.60
C ASN A 151 -0.81 13.93 9.58
N TYR A 152 -0.25 14.13 8.38
CA TYR A 152 -0.14 13.08 7.37
C TYR A 152 0.59 11.82 7.88
N PHE A 153 1.69 11.98 8.62
CA PHE A 153 2.47 10.87 9.16
C PHE A 153 2.00 10.40 10.54
N LYS A 154 0.79 10.79 11.00
CA LYS A 154 0.26 10.33 12.28
C LYS A 154 0.15 8.79 12.29
N GLY A 155 0.75 8.14 13.29
CA GLY A 155 0.89 6.68 13.38
C GLY A 155 2.08 6.11 12.58
N PHE A 156 2.90 6.96 11.98
CA PHE A 156 4.12 6.65 11.23
C PHE A 156 5.25 7.64 11.58
N GLU A 157 5.33 8.08 12.83
CA GLU A 157 6.29 9.08 13.30
C GLU A 157 7.74 8.62 13.06
N GLY A 158 8.03 7.32 13.25
CA GLY A 158 9.34 6.74 12.99
C GLY A 158 9.84 6.92 11.54
N HIS A 159 8.93 7.02 10.55
CA HIS A 159 9.32 7.32 9.17
C HIS A 159 9.91 8.73 9.06
N VAL A 160 9.33 9.70 9.77
CA VAL A 160 9.79 11.09 9.80
C VAL A 160 11.09 11.21 10.58
N GLU A 161 11.21 10.53 11.71
CA GLU A 161 12.44 10.52 12.53
C GLU A 161 13.62 9.95 11.75
N LYS A 162 13.40 8.85 11.02
CA LYS A 162 14.41 8.24 10.16
C LYS A 162 14.84 9.15 9.03
N PHE A 163 13.89 9.81 8.37
CA PHE A 163 14.17 10.83 7.36
C PHE A 163 15.01 11.99 7.93
N LYS A 164 14.62 12.55 9.08
CA LYS A 164 15.37 13.61 9.77
C LYS A 164 16.77 13.17 10.18
N THR A 165 16.94 11.92 10.59
CA THR A 165 18.25 11.33 10.93
C THR A 165 19.18 11.35 9.71
N TYR A 166 18.71 10.89 8.55
CA TYR A 166 19.51 10.89 7.32
C TYR A 166 19.93 12.30 6.88
N ILE A 167 19.07 13.30 7.06
CA ILE A 167 19.43 14.70 6.78
C ILE A 167 20.50 15.19 7.76
N GLY A 168 20.34 14.88 9.06
CA GLY A 168 21.24 15.32 10.12
C GLY A 168 22.65 14.71 10.03
N THR A 169 22.78 13.46 9.58
CA THR A 169 24.08 12.78 9.46
C THR A 169 24.86 13.13 8.20
N LYS A 170 24.27 13.89 7.26
CA LYS A 170 24.87 14.22 5.94
C LYS A 170 25.30 12.99 5.12
N GLU A 171 24.68 11.83 5.36
CA GLU A 171 24.92 10.61 4.61
C GLU A 171 24.08 10.62 3.31
N ASN A 172 24.51 11.43 2.34
CA ASN A 172 23.77 11.66 1.09
C ASN A 172 23.39 10.36 0.36
N ASP A 173 24.29 9.39 0.27
CA ASP A 173 24.01 8.09 -0.36
C ASP A 173 22.90 7.30 0.35
N ALA A 174 22.91 7.28 1.68
CA ALA A 174 21.91 6.58 2.48
C ALA A 174 20.55 7.29 2.39
N PHE A 175 20.56 8.62 2.39
CA PHE A 175 19.39 9.47 2.19
C PHE A 175 18.73 9.24 0.82
N LEU A 176 19.52 9.28 -0.26
CA LEU A 176 19.04 9.07 -1.62
C LEU A 176 18.42 7.67 -1.79
N LYS A 177 19.12 6.63 -1.31
CA LYS A 177 18.61 5.24 -1.33
C LYS A 177 17.33 5.08 -0.50
N TYR A 178 17.25 5.76 0.64
CA TYR A 178 16.05 5.73 1.48
C TYR A 178 14.85 6.33 0.74
N LEU A 179 15.01 7.51 0.12
CA LEU A 179 13.95 8.17 -0.61
C LEU A 179 13.55 7.41 -1.87
N GLU A 180 14.49 6.89 -2.65
CA GLU A 180 14.22 6.04 -3.81
C GLU A 180 13.42 4.81 -3.38
N LYS A 181 13.87 4.09 -2.34
CA LYS A 181 13.17 2.89 -1.85
C LYS A 181 11.76 3.20 -1.37
N THR A 182 11.59 4.30 -0.64
CA THR A 182 10.31 4.62 0.03
C THR A 182 9.30 5.22 -0.94
N THR A 183 9.76 6.03 -1.88
CA THR A 183 8.88 6.82 -2.76
C THR A 183 8.87 6.33 -4.20
N GLY A 184 9.81 5.47 -4.60
CA GLY A 184 9.99 5.04 -5.99
C GLY A 184 10.44 6.16 -6.92
N ARG A 185 10.91 7.28 -6.37
CA ARG A 185 11.45 8.41 -7.15
C ARG A 185 12.86 8.09 -7.60
N ASP A 186 13.14 8.49 -8.82
CA ASP A 186 14.46 8.39 -9.43
C ASP A 186 15.49 9.23 -8.65
N ILE A 187 16.70 8.67 -8.46
CA ILE A 187 17.77 9.30 -7.67
C ILE A 187 18.15 10.68 -8.22
N GLU A 188 18.22 10.86 -9.53
CA GLU A 188 18.61 12.14 -10.12
C GLU A 188 17.56 13.22 -9.88
N LYS A 189 16.27 12.84 -9.89
CA LYS A 189 15.19 13.75 -9.47
C LYS A 189 15.30 14.11 -7.99
N ILE A 190 15.59 13.13 -7.14
CA ILE A 190 15.76 13.37 -5.70
C ILE A 190 16.94 14.33 -5.46
N LYS A 191 18.11 14.10 -6.07
CA LYS A 191 19.27 15.00 -5.95
C LYS A 191 18.90 16.44 -6.30
N LYS A 192 18.19 16.63 -7.42
CA LYS A 192 17.74 17.95 -7.86
C LYS A 192 16.78 18.62 -6.88
N ASP A 193 15.74 17.89 -6.45
CA ASP A 193 14.69 18.44 -5.59
C ASP A 193 15.21 18.77 -4.17
N PHE A 194 16.25 18.06 -3.70
CA PHE A 194 16.89 18.27 -2.40
C PHE A 194 18.20 19.04 -2.47
N MET A 195 18.55 19.63 -3.63
CA MET A 195 19.79 20.40 -3.85
C MET A 195 21.06 19.67 -3.39
N ILE A 196 21.10 18.35 -3.55
CA ILE A 196 22.26 17.52 -3.21
C ILE A 196 23.22 17.60 -4.40
N ILE A 197 24.34 18.29 -4.19
CA ILE A 197 25.43 18.42 -5.17
C ILE A 197 26.45 17.31 -4.86
N GLU A 198 26.94 16.63 -5.91
CA GLU A 198 28.04 15.66 -5.84
C GLU A 198 29.39 16.33 -5.55
#